data_AF-A0A6H9UNG2-F1
#
_entry.id   AF-A0A6H9UNG2-F1
#
_cell.length_a   1.000
_cell.length_b   1.000
_cell.length_c   1.000
_cell.angle_alpha   90.00
_cell.angle_beta   90.00
_cell.angle_gamma   90.00
#
_symmetry.space_group_name_H-M   'P 1'
#
loop_
_entity.id
_entity.type
_entity.pdbx_description
1 polymer ?
#
loop_
_entity_poly.entity_id
_entity_poly.type
_entity_poly.pdbx_seq_one_letter_code
_entity_poly.pdbx_strand_id
1 'polypeptide(L)' 'MHLEWARPGILRATAHPFEFAALVAAARFVAESPPSDIPAESLEQLRHILRDYDAQARRLHDTPAPDGP' A
#
# COMPACT_ATOMS: atom_id res chain seq x y z
N MET A 1 -0.46 9.58 -10.60
CA MET A 1 0.46 8.47 -10.24
C MET A 1 1.50 8.24 -11.33
N HIS A 2 2.74 7.95 -10.95
CA HIS A 2 3.86 7.60 -11.84
C HIS A 2 4.60 6.37 -11.30
N LEU A 3 5.00 5.45 -12.17
CA LEU A 3 5.71 4.22 -11.84
C LEU A 3 7.01 4.13 -12.64
N GLU A 4 8.10 3.75 -12.00
CA GLU A 4 9.39 3.52 -12.66
C GLU A 4 10.19 2.43 -11.96
N TRP A 5 11.09 1.78 -12.71
CA TRP A 5 12.04 0.84 -12.14
C TRP A 5 13.19 1.61 -11.48
N ALA A 6 13.28 1.54 -10.16
CA ALA A 6 14.39 2.16 -9.43
C ALA A 6 15.69 1.34 -9.54
N ARG A 7 15.55 0.00 -9.58
CA ARG A 7 16.62 -0.99 -9.79
C ARG A 7 15.99 -2.36 -10.09
N PRO A 8 16.75 -3.38 -10.52
CA PRO A 8 16.20 -4.71 -10.78
C PRO A 8 15.39 -5.24 -9.59
N GLY A 9 14.13 -5.60 -9.84
CA GLY A 9 13.19 -6.13 -8.84
C GLY A 9 12.54 -5.09 -7.92
N ILE A 10 12.85 -3.79 -8.05
CA ILE A 10 12.29 -2.73 -7.20
C ILE A 10 11.61 -1.66 -8.04
N LEU A 11 10.29 -1.55 -7.85
CA LEU A 11 9.45 -0.52 -8.46
C LEU A 11 9.32 0.69 -7.50
N ARG A 12 9.53 1.89 -8.01
CA ARG A 12 9.19 3.13 -7.30
C ARG A 12 7.86 3.65 -7.84
N ALA A 13 6.94 3.96 -6.92
CA ALA A 13 5.66 4.57 -7.23
C ALA A 13 5.57 5.94 -6.54
N THR A 14 5.23 6.96 -7.32
CA THR A 14 4.90 8.30 -6.81
C THR A 14 3.45 8.57 -7.09
N ALA A 15 2.65 8.82 -6.06
CA ALA A 15 1.20 8.99 -6.18
C ALA A 15 0.72 10.15 -5.31
N HIS A 16 -0.36 10.79 -5.75
CA HIS A 16 -1.11 11.68 -4.88
C HIS A 16 -1.72 10.86 -3.73
N PRO A 17 -1.84 11.39 -2.49
CA PRO A 17 -2.39 10.63 -1.36
C PRO A 17 -3.75 10.00 -1.64
N PHE A 18 -4.64 10.68 -2.35
CA PHE A 18 -5.95 10.12 -2.76
C PHE A 18 -5.84 8.93 -3.72
N GLU A 19 -4.91 8.97 -4.68
CA GLU A 19 -4.69 7.84 -5.61
C GLU A 19 -4.19 6.62 -4.83
N PHE A 20 -3.27 6.84 -3.89
CA PHE A 20 -2.75 5.76 -3.06
C PHE A 20 -3.81 5.20 -2.10
N ALA A 21 -4.62 6.07 -1.49
CA ALA A 21 -5.73 5.66 -0.64
C ALA A 21 -6.75 4.79 -1.38
N ALA A 22 -7.05 5.12 -2.64
CA ALA A 22 -7.94 4.30 -3.48
C ALA A 22 -7.37 2.90 -3.74
N LEU A 23 -6.06 2.78 -4.00
CA LEU A 23 -5.39 1.49 -4.18
C LEU A 23 -5.42 0.65 -2.89
N VAL A 24 -5.13 1.26 -1.74
CA VAL A 24 -5.21 0.58 -0.44
C VAL A 24 -6.63 0.11 -0.14
N ALA A 25 -7.64 0.92 -0.46
CA ALA A 25 -9.05 0.54 -0.27
C ALA A 25 -9.42 -0.67 -1.13
N ALA A 26 -9.01 -0.70 -2.40
CA ALA A 26 -9.23 -1.85 -3.28
C ALA A 26 -8.52 -3.11 -2.76
N ALA A 27 -7.28 -2.98 -2.29
CA ALA A 27 -6.52 -4.08 -1.70
C ALA A 27 -7.22 -4.65 -0.44
N ARG A 28 -7.75 -3.80 0.44
CA ARG A 28 -8.53 -4.23 1.61
C ARG A 28 -9.80 -4.97 1.21
N PHE A 29 -10.53 -4.45 0.23
CA PHE A 29 -11.73 -5.10 -0.28
C PHE A 29 -11.43 -6.53 -0.77
N VAL A 30 -10.35 -6.72 -1.54
CA VAL A 30 -9.92 -8.05 -2.00
C VAL A 30 -9.49 -8.95 -0.84
N ALA A 31 -8.80 -8.42 0.17
CA ALA A 31 -8.35 -9.19 1.32
C ALA A 31 -9.51 -9.70 2.22
N GLU A 32 -10.59 -8.92 2.28
CA GLU A 32 -11.81 -9.22 3.05
C GLU A 32 -12.81 -10.08 2.26
N SER A 33 -12.94 -9.82 0.96
CA SER A 33 -13.84 -10.52 0.04
C SER A 33 -13.05 -11.16 -1.11
N PRO A 34 -12.24 -12.20 -0.82
CA PRO A 34 -11.34 -12.77 -1.81
C PRO A 34 -12.11 -13.48 -2.94
N PRO A 35 -11.81 -13.16 -4.20
CA PRO A 35 -12.23 -13.96 -5.33
C PRO A 35 -11.74 -15.41 -5.21
N SER A 36 -12.51 -16.37 -5.70
CA SER A 36 -12.19 -17.80 -5.56
C SER A 36 -10.97 -18.26 -6.35
N ASP A 37 -10.48 -17.44 -7.27
CA ASP A 37 -9.34 -17.67 -8.14
C ASP A 37 -8.01 -17.12 -7.59
N ILE A 38 -8.02 -16.41 -6.46
CA ILE A 38 -6.78 -15.94 -5.83
C ILE A 38 -6.21 -17.02 -4.89
N PRO A 39 -4.93 -17.43 -5.05
CA PRO A 39 -4.29 -18.37 -4.15
C PRO A 39 -4.25 -17.87 -2.70
N ALA A 40 -4.44 -18.78 -1.74
CA ALA A 40 -4.44 -18.46 -0.31
C ALA A 40 -3.14 -17.79 0.15
N GLU A 41 -1.99 -18.23 -0.37
CA GLU A 41 -0.68 -17.65 -0.06
C GLU A 41 -0.59 -16.19 -0.51
N SER A 42 -1.10 -15.86 -1.71
CA SER A 42 -1.13 -14.48 -2.20
C SER A 42 -2.02 -13.57 -1.34
N LEU A 43 -3.14 -14.10 -0.83
CA LEU A 43 -4.01 -13.38 0.11
C LEU A 43 -3.34 -13.16 1.46
N GLU A 44 -2.59 -14.15 1.96
CA GLU A 44 -1.82 -14.00 3.19
C GLU A 44 -0.72 -12.93 3.04
N GLN A 45 0.00 -12.95 1.92
CA GLN A 45 0.98 -11.91 1.60
C GLN A 45 0.34 -10.52 1.51
N LEU A 46 -0.83 -10.41 0.86
CA LEU A 46 -1.56 -9.14 0.79
C LEU A 46 -1.95 -8.63 2.19
N ARG A 47 -2.45 -9.51 3.06
CA ARG A 47 -2.77 -9.16 4.46
C ARG A 47 -1.52 -8.72 5.23
N HIS A 48 -0.37 -9.34 4.98
CA HIS A 48 0.89 -8.92 5.57
C HIS A 48 1.26 -7.50 5.14
N ILE A 49 1.23 -7.22 3.83
CA ILE A 49 1.52 -5.89 3.27
C ILE A 49 0.59 -4.82 3.85
N LEU A 50 -0.71 -5.12 3.99
CA LEU A 50 -1.68 -4.18 4.57
C LEU A 50 -1.41 -3.89 6.06
N ARG A 51 -0.98 -4.89 6.85
CA ARG A 51 -0.59 -4.67 8.25
C ARG A 51 0.66 -3.77 8.35
N ASP A 52 1.65 -4.00 7.50
CA ASP A 52 2.85 -3.17 7.44
C ASP A 52 2.54 -1.74 7.02
N TYR A 53 1.63 -1.58 6.05
CA TYR A 53 1.09 -0.28 5.67
C TYR A 53 0.43 0.42 6.86
N ASP A 54 -0.46 -0.25 7.60
CA ASP A 54 -1.15 0.35 8.76
C ASP A 54 -0.16 0.83 9.83
N ALA A 55 0.88 0.04 10.09
CA ALA A 55 1.95 0.40 11.03
C ALA A 55 2.78 1.61 10.55
N GLN A 56 3.01 1.75 9.25
CA GLN A 56 3.71 2.90 8.66
C GLN A 56 2.82 4.15 8.62
N ALA A 57 1.55 4.01 8.24
CA ALA A 57 0.59 5.10 8.18
C ALA A 57 0.35 5.73 9.55
N ARG A 58 0.27 4.92 10.62
CA ARG A 58 0.18 5.42 12.00
C ARG A 58 1.41 6.25 12.37
N ARG A 59 2.62 5.72 12.14
CA ARG A 59 3.87 6.46 12.39
C ARG A 59 3.95 7.77 11.62
N LEU A 60 3.48 7.79 10.38
CA LEU A 60 3.45 9.02 9.57
C LEU A 60 2.46 10.04 10.13
N HIS A 61 1.31 9.61 10.63
CA HIS A 61 0.34 10.50 11.27
C HIS A 61 0.87 11.08 12.60
N ASP A 62 1.61 10.28 13.36
CA ASP A 62 2.24 10.70 14.62
C ASP A 62 3.49 11.58 14.39
N THR A 63 4.01 11.62 13.15
CA THR A 63 5.13 12.49 12.78
C THR A 63 4.56 13.86 12.43
N PRO A 64 4.95 14.95 13.11
CA PRO A 64 4.54 16.29 12.72
C PRO A 64 4.96 16.53 11.27
N ALA A 65 4.06 17.12 10.47
CA ALA A 65 4.37 17.47 9.09
C ALA A 65 5.68 18.27 9.07
N PRO A 66 6.62 18.00 8.15
CA PRO A 66 7.84 18.78 8.06
C PRO A 66 7.46 20.26 7.92
N ASP A 67 7.98 21.10 8.83
CA ASP A 67 7.85 22.55 8.70
C ASP A 67 8.33 22.92 7.29
N GLY A 68 7.40 23.41 6.46
CA GLY A 68 7.73 23.88 5.12
C GLY A 68 8.72 25.06 5.20
N PRO A 69 9.58 25.24 4.19
CA PRO A 69 10.46 26.40 4.14
C PRO A 69 9.68 27.73 4.13
#